data_AF-A0A1D3RQI2-F1
#
_entry.id   AF-A0A1D3RQI2-F1
#
_cell.length_a   1.000
_cell.length_b   1.000
_cell.length_c   1.000
_cell.angle_alpha   90.00
_cell.angle_beta   90.00
_cell.angle_gamma   90.00
#
_symmetry.space_group_name_H-M   'P 1'
#
loop_
_entity.id
_entity.type
_entity.pdbx_description
1 polymer ?
#
loop_
_entity_poly.entity_id
_entity_poly.type
_entity_poly.pdbx_seq_one_letter_code
_entity_poly.pdbx_strand_id
1 'polypeptide(L)'
;MDPTLHTQSKGDYESDVWHHAKREVALPQNYSQKNYKRIVLATNFFANKDYNTYGPTPIEVLSTMLETELSKLKRFTLASRHLGQKGKWAEKKFQDMGTTSARSTVRIGNGLNADFGLTGGISSIKEEYDRGSKNEVLYIVRIDYQITDFETDEIIEADMAEGRAKRSIFRLPSGKVIGGFSDSDESEAVKQAAINALKVVANKLGNKLPIGCQVTGIRGNRFGCDRGYEEGFMGKQMVTIYIDDNGIDLPLAVAEASPGAHKTSGKIIAWNNDKDEYVQDIIRQIRANPSFARQNDLFAVSLAMPTPPEWDSNYKD
;
A
#
# COMPACT_ATOMS: atom_id res chain seq x y z
N MET A 1 8.91 10.04 13.77
CA MET A 1 9.96 9.73 12.78
C MET A 1 9.25 9.21 11.56
N ASP A 2 9.61 9.69 10.39
CA ASP A 2 8.94 9.26 9.18
C ASP A 2 9.33 7.80 8.87
N PRO A 3 8.36 6.95 8.53
CA PRO A 3 8.64 5.58 8.16
C PRO A 3 9.46 5.53 6.86
N THR A 4 10.38 4.56 6.76
CA THR A 4 11.09 4.29 5.51
C THR A 4 10.13 3.57 4.56
N LEU A 5 9.62 4.30 3.56
CA LEU A 5 8.71 3.77 2.55
C LEU A 5 9.47 3.57 1.24
N HIS A 6 9.23 2.46 0.56
CA HIS A 6 9.76 2.22 -0.77
C HIS A 6 8.79 2.82 -1.80
N THR A 7 9.23 3.90 -2.45
CA THR A 7 8.53 4.60 -3.53
C THR A 7 9.46 4.75 -4.72
N GLN A 8 8.89 5.01 -5.90
CA GLN A 8 9.65 5.35 -7.10
C GLN A 8 9.05 6.57 -7.76
N SER A 9 9.92 7.44 -8.24
CA SER A 9 9.56 8.71 -8.84
C SER A 9 10.02 8.81 -10.28
N LYS A 10 9.44 9.74 -11.03
CA LYS A 10 9.85 10.07 -12.39
C LYS A 10 11.34 10.47 -12.46
N GLY A 11 11.85 11.16 -11.44
CA GLY A 11 13.25 11.61 -11.37
C GLY A 11 14.26 10.47 -11.34
N ASP A 12 13.86 9.27 -10.89
CA ASP A 12 14.76 8.09 -10.82
C ASP A 12 15.12 7.55 -12.23
N TYR A 13 14.36 7.97 -13.26
CA TYR A 13 14.47 7.50 -14.64
C TYR A 13 14.79 8.62 -15.63
N GLU A 14 14.70 9.89 -15.22
CA GLU A 14 15.06 11.05 -16.04
C GLU A 14 16.55 11.36 -15.90
N SER A 15 17.26 11.50 -17.02
CA SER A 15 18.66 11.92 -17.02
C SER A 15 18.75 13.42 -16.76
N ASP A 16 19.19 13.83 -15.57
CA ASP A 16 19.70 15.18 -15.35
C ASP A 16 21.24 15.19 -15.42
N VAL A 17 21.78 16.25 -16.02
CA VAL A 17 23.18 16.43 -16.46
C VAL A 17 24.22 16.25 -15.34
N TRP A 18 23.81 16.16 -14.08
CA TRP A 18 24.70 16.21 -12.92
C TRP A 18 24.66 15.02 -11.97
N HIS A 19 23.67 14.12 -12.02
CA HIS A 19 23.56 13.02 -11.05
C HIS A 19 23.42 11.65 -11.74
N HIS A 20 24.45 10.82 -11.54
CA HIS A 20 24.50 9.44 -12.02
C HIS A 20 23.54 8.55 -11.22
N ALA A 21 22.46 8.11 -11.85
CA ALA A 21 22.10 6.69 -11.99
C ALA A 21 20.84 6.58 -12.86
N LYS A 22 20.98 6.14 -14.11
CA LYS A 22 19.84 5.71 -14.91
C LYS A 22 19.39 4.37 -14.33
N ARG A 23 18.31 4.35 -13.55
CA ARG A 23 17.76 3.08 -13.07
C ARG A 23 17.31 2.28 -14.29
N GLU A 24 17.74 1.02 -14.35
CA GLU A 24 17.46 0.15 -15.49
C GLU A 24 15.96 -0.16 -15.58
N VAL A 25 15.47 -0.30 -16.81
CA VAL A 25 14.09 -0.71 -17.06
C VAL A 25 13.97 -2.20 -16.71
N ALA A 26 13.49 -2.49 -15.51
CA ALA A 26 13.34 -3.85 -15.01
C ALA A 26 11.90 -4.13 -14.57
N LEU A 27 11.56 -5.42 -14.49
CA LEU A 27 10.30 -5.87 -13.93
C LEU A 27 10.39 -5.91 -12.39
N PRO A 28 9.33 -5.49 -11.67
CA PRO A 28 9.28 -5.60 -10.23
C PRO A 28 9.21 -7.08 -9.82
N GLN A 29 9.67 -7.43 -8.62
CA GLN A 29 9.54 -8.80 -8.13
C GLN A 29 8.05 -9.19 -7.95
N ASN A 30 7.74 -10.48 -8.09
CA ASN A 30 6.42 -11.07 -7.88
C ASN A 30 5.30 -10.49 -8.76
N TYR A 31 5.64 -9.85 -9.89
CA TYR A 31 4.63 -9.52 -10.90
C TYR A 31 3.99 -10.80 -11.44
N SER A 32 2.68 -10.74 -11.67
CA SER A 32 1.93 -11.86 -12.21
C SER A 32 0.71 -11.34 -12.92
N GLN A 33 0.45 -11.84 -14.12
CA GLN A 33 -0.74 -11.52 -14.89
C GLN A 33 -2.03 -11.89 -14.14
N LYS A 34 -1.97 -12.88 -13.23
CA LYS A 34 -3.09 -13.27 -12.36
C LYS A 34 -3.37 -12.24 -11.25
N ASN A 35 -2.36 -11.45 -10.86
CA ASN A 35 -2.45 -10.45 -9.79
C ASN A 35 -2.98 -9.08 -10.28
N TYR A 36 -3.38 -8.95 -11.54
CA TYR A 36 -3.91 -7.70 -12.15
C TYR A 36 -5.36 -7.39 -11.74
N LYS A 37 -5.92 -8.16 -10.81
CA LYS A 37 -7.19 -7.89 -10.15
C LYS A 37 -6.96 -7.39 -8.72
N ARG A 38 -7.95 -6.71 -8.14
CA ARG A 38 -7.93 -6.35 -6.73
C ARG A 38 -7.97 -7.62 -5.89
N ILE A 39 -7.06 -7.69 -4.92
CA ILE A 39 -6.96 -8.81 -4.00
C ILE A 39 -8.01 -8.60 -2.90
N VAL A 40 -8.87 -9.58 -2.68
CA VAL A 40 -9.86 -9.50 -1.60
C VAL A 40 -9.23 -10.00 -0.30
N LEU A 41 -9.02 -9.08 0.65
CA LEU A 41 -8.39 -9.36 1.93
C LEU A 41 -9.37 -9.27 3.09
N ALA A 42 -9.32 -10.24 4.00
CA ALA A 42 -9.84 -10.10 5.35
C ALA A 42 -8.68 -9.77 6.30
N THR A 43 -8.82 -8.73 7.11
CA THR A 43 -7.80 -8.30 8.06
C THR A 43 -8.20 -8.70 9.47
N ASN A 44 -7.36 -9.45 10.18
CA ASN A 44 -7.60 -9.84 11.58
C ASN A 44 -6.33 -9.61 12.40
N PHE A 45 -6.39 -8.74 13.41
CA PHE A 45 -5.24 -8.45 14.26
C PHE A 45 -5.47 -8.90 15.68
N PHE A 46 -4.40 -9.46 16.26
CA PHE A 46 -4.41 -10.01 17.60
C PHE A 46 -3.35 -9.32 18.45
N ALA A 47 -3.65 -9.29 19.74
CA ALA A 47 -2.70 -8.92 20.77
C ALA A 47 -1.59 -9.99 20.82
N ASN A 48 -0.33 -9.61 20.65
CA ASN A 48 0.75 -10.54 20.94
C ASN A 48 1.00 -10.51 22.46
N LYS A 49 0.74 -11.63 23.15
CA LYS A 49 0.79 -11.68 24.64
C LYS A 49 2.22 -11.68 25.20
N ASP A 50 3.22 -11.87 24.34
CA ASP A 50 4.59 -12.18 24.76
C ASP A 50 5.48 -10.94 24.96
N TYR A 51 5.01 -9.74 24.60
CA TYR A 51 5.74 -8.50 24.84
C TYR A 51 5.08 -7.68 25.94
N ASN A 52 5.86 -7.45 26.99
CA ASN A 52 5.46 -6.91 28.27
C ASN A 52 5.17 -5.39 28.19
N THR A 53 4.20 -4.95 27.36
CA THR A 53 3.69 -3.57 27.37
C THR A 53 2.42 -3.43 26.54
N TYR A 54 1.25 -3.42 27.19
CA TYR A 54 0.06 -2.79 26.62
C TYR A 54 0.03 -1.33 27.07
N GLY A 55 0.15 -0.42 26.11
CA GLY A 55 -0.34 0.95 26.30
C GLY A 55 -1.88 0.98 26.34
N PRO A 56 -2.49 2.13 26.68
CA PRO A 56 -3.94 2.26 26.92
C PRO A 56 -4.84 2.12 25.68
N THR A 57 -4.30 1.83 24.49
CA THR A 57 -5.07 1.83 23.25
C THR A 57 -5.66 0.44 22.95
N PRO A 58 -7.00 0.29 22.85
CA PRO A 58 -7.62 -1.00 22.54
C PRO A 58 -7.23 -1.51 21.15
N ILE A 59 -6.94 -2.80 21.03
CA ILE A 59 -6.51 -3.47 19.77
C ILE A 59 -7.52 -3.28 18.64
N GLU A 60 -8.82 -3.28 18.96
CA GLU A 60 -9.89 -3.04 17.98
C GLU A 60 -9.75 -1.69 17.25
N VAL A 61 -9.24 -0.67 17.95
CA VAL A 61 -8.99 0.66 17.37
C VAL A 61 -7.84 0.59 16.38
N LEU A 62 -6.77 -0.15 16.71
CA LEU A 62 -5.62 -0.32 15.82
C LEU A 62 -5.98 -1.15 14.58
N SER A 63 -6.77 -2.22 14.73
CA SER A 63 -7.29 -3.02 13.60
C SER A 63 -8.14 -2.15 12.65
N THR A 64 -8.98 -1.29 13.21
CA THR A 64 -9.81 -0.36 12.43
C THR A 64 -8.96 0.70 11.70
N MET A 65 -7.92 1.22 12.37
CA MET A 65 -6.97 2.14 11.74
C MET A 65 -6.25 1.47 10.56
N LEU A 66 -5.87 0.21 10.68
CA LEU A 66 -5.28 -0.52 9.57
C LEU A 66 -6.24 -0.75 8.41
N GLU A 67 -7.48 -1.21 8.68
CA GLU A 67 -8.52 -1.33 7.65
C GLU A 67 -8.64 -0.01 6.88
N THR A 68 -8.58 1.11 7.60
CA THR A 68 -8.62 2.46 7.02
C THR A 68 -7.38 2.74 6.16
N GLU A 69 -6.16 2.52 6.67
CA GLU A 69 -4.92 2.78 5.91
C GLU A 69 -4.78 1.89 4.66
N LEU A 70 -5.10 0.60 4.76
CA LEU A 70 -5.09 -0.30 3.60
C LEU A 70 -6.15 0.10 2.57
N SER A 71 -7.30 0.61 3.00
CA SER A 71 -8.35 1.07 2.09
C SER A 71 -7.92 2.28 1.24
N LYS A 72 -7.01 3.11 1.78
CA LYS A 72 -6.46 4.28 1.08
C LYS A 72 -5.55 3.88 -0.08
N LEU A 73 -4.85 2.75 0.02
CA LEU A 73 -4.01 2.23 -1.06
C LEU A 73 -4.78 1.76 -2.29
N LYS A 74 -6.11 1.54 -2.17
CA LYS A 74 -7.03 1.07 -3.23
C LYS A 74 -6.67 -0.24 -3.95
N ARG A 75 -5.48 -0.79 -3.70
CA ARG A 75 -4.99 -2.09 -4.18
C ARG A 75 -5.85 -3.26 -3.70
N PHE A 76 -6.32 -3.16 -2.46
CA PHE A 76 -7.04 -4.23 -1.78
C PHE A 76 -8.54 -3.96 -1.79
N THR A 77 -9.32 -5.02 -1.98
CA THR A 77 -10.74 -5.03 -1.66
C THR A 77 -10.87 -5.60 -0.26
N LEU A 78 -11.07 -4.73 0.74
CA LEU A 78 -11.15 -5.16 2.13
C LEU A 78 -12.53 -5.70 2.44
N ALA A 79 -12.62 -6.98 2.80
CA ALA A 79 -13.81 -7.55 3.40
C ALA A 79 -13.90 -7.04 4.84
N SER A 80 -14.62 -5.93 5.07
CA SER A 80 -14.70 -5.35 6.40
C SER A 80 -15.33 -6.31 7.40
N ARG A 81 -14.56 -6.62 8.46
CA ARG A 81 -14.99 -7.49 9.57
C ARG A 81 -15.31 -6.70 10.83
N HIS A 82 -14.88 -5.44 10.91
CA HIS A 82 -15.11 -4.56 12.06
C HIS A 82 -16.18 -3.48 11.79
N LEU A 83 -15.78 -2.28 11.36
CA LEU A 83 -16.71 -1.14 11.21
C LEU A 83 -17.82 -1.41 10.19
N GLY A 84 -17.54 -2.10 9.10
CA GLY A 84 -18.53 -2.45 8.09
C GLY A 84 -19.61 -3.38 8.62
N GLN A 85 -19.29 -4.27 9.56
CA GLN A 85 -20.30 -5.09 10.24
C GLN A 85 -21.17 -4.22 11.15
N LYS A 86 -20.57 -3.33 11.95
CA LYS A 86 -21.32 -2.39 12.80
C LYS A 86 -22.29 -1.53 11.96
N GLY A 87 -21.85 -1.06 10.79
CA GLY A 87 -22.69 -0.32 9.85
C GLY A 87 -23.86 -1.15 9.30
N LYS A 88 -23.60 -2.40 8.88
CA LYS A 88 -24.66 -3.32 8.43
C LYS A 88 -25.71 -3.60 9.52
N TRP A 89 -25.26 -3.77 10.77
CA TRP A 89 -26.15 -3.96 11.91
C TRP A 89 -27.00 -2.71 12.20
N ALA A 90 -26.41 -1.52 12.12
CA ALA A 90 -27.15 -0.26 12.28
C ALA A 90 -28.22 -0.08 11.20
N GLU A 91 -27.87 -0.33 9.93
CA GLU A 91 -28.81 -0.26 8.81
C GLU A 91 -29.91 -1.32 8.94
N LYS A 92 -29.57 -2.56 9.30
CA LYS A 92 -30.57 -3.60 9.55
C LYS A 92 -31.55 -3.19 10.66
N LYS A 93 -31.04 -2.61 11.75
CA LYS A 93 -31.87 -2.10 12.84
C LYS A 93 -32.80 -0.97 12.36
N PHE A 94 -32.32 -0.09 11.47
CA PHE A 94 -33.14 0.96 10.86
C PHE A 94 -34.25 0.38 9.97
N GLN A 95 -33.93 -0.63 9.16
CA GLN A 95 -34.93 -1.33 8.33
C GLN A 95 -35.98 -2.05 9.19
N ASP A 96 -35.57 -2.61 10.33
CA ASP A 96 -36.48 -3.25 11.29
C ASP A 96 -37.43 -2.27 11.97
N MET A 97 -37.14 -0.96 11.95
CA MET A 97 -38.08 0.08 12.38
C MET A 97 -39.18 0.37 11.34
N GLY A 98 -39.16 -0.28 10.17
CA GLY A 98 -40.23 -0.22 9.17
C GLY A 98 -40.24 1.06 8.33
N THR A 99 -39.18 1.86 8.35
CA THR A 99 -39.09 3.16 7.65
C THR A 99 -38.63 3.04 6.20
N THR A 100 -38.25 1.86 5.72
CA THR A 100 -37.63 1.63 4.41
C THR A 100 -38.39 0.65 3.52
N SER A 101 -38.39 0.91 2.22
CA SER A 101 -38.97 0.03 1.19
C SER A 101 -38.25 -1.32 1.07
N ALA A 102 -39.01 -2.41 0.89
CA ALA A 102 -38.53 -3.79 0.78
C ALA A 102 -37.55 -4.05 -0.39
N ARG A 103 -37.45 -3.12 -1.35
CA ARG A 103 -36.68 -3.30 -2.60
C ARG A 103 -35.15 -3.16 -2.41
N SER A 104 -34.70 -2.55 -1.30
CA SER A 104 -33.28 -2.32 -0.97
C SER A 104 -32.93 -2.83 0.42
N THR A 105 -33.41 -4.02 0.78
CA THR A 105 -33.17 -4.63 2.09
C THR A 105 -31.72 -5.10 2.24
N VAL A 106 -31.08 -4.75 3.35
CA VAL A 106 -29.76 -5.24 3.71
C VAL A 106 -29.91 -6.69 4.18
N ARG A 107 -29.24 -7.60 3.47
CA ARG A 107 -29.23 -9.03 3.81
C ARG A 107 -27.94 -9.37 4.55
N ILE A 108 -28.07 -9.76 5.82
CA ILE A 108 -26.96 -10.32 6.60
C ILE A 108 -26.71 -11.75 6.09
N GLY A 109 -25.44 -12.11 5.83
CA GLY A 109 -25.03 -13.42 5.32
C GLY A 109 -24.49 -13.42 3.88
N ASN A 110 -24.88 -12.46 3.05
CA ASN A 110 -24.32 -12.29 1.69
C ASN A 110 -23.10 -11.37 1.73
N GLY A 111 -22.03 -11.82 2.38
CA GLY A 111 -20.74 -11.13 2.42
C GLY A 111 -19.85 -11.49 1.24
N LEU A 112 -18.93 -10.58 0.88
CA LEU A 112 -17.83 -10.94 0.00
C LEU A 112 -16.92 -11.91 0.78
N ASN A 113 -16.67 -13.10 0.21
CA ASN A 113 -15.65 -13.99 0.72
C ASN A 113 -14.28 -13.39 0.40
N ALA A 114 -13.38 -13.42 1.38
CA ALA A 114 -12.00 -13.05 1.16
C ALA A 114 -11.25 -14.25 0.61
N ASP A 115 -10.37 -14.01 -0.35
CA ASP A 115 -9.48 -15.04 -0.90
C ASP A 115 -8.27 -15.20 0.03
N PHE A 116 -7.83 -14.09 0.64
CA PHE A 116 -6.65 -14.05 1.51
C PHE A 116 -6.96 -13.44 2.88
N GLY A 117 -6.26 -13.93 3.90
CA GLY A 117 -6.27 -13.43 5.27
C GLY A 117 -4.99 -12.69 5.61
N LEU A 118 -5.06 -11.37 5.82
CA LEU A 118 -3.99 -10.64 6.48
C LEU A 118 -4.18 -10.76 7.99
N THR A 119 -3.32 -11.54 8.64
CA THR A 119 -3.31 -11.68 10.09
C THR A 119 -2.06 -11.04 10.68
N GLY A 120 -2.15 -10.44 11.86
CA GLY A 120 -0.96 -9.89 12.49
C GLY A 120 -1.04 -9.69 14.00
N GLY A 121 0.11 -9.84 14.64
CA GLY A 121 0.35 -9.53 16.04
C GLY A 121 0.85 -8.11 16.20
N ILE A 122 0.25 -7.34 17.10
CA ILE A 122 0.71 -5.99 17.43
C ILE A 122 1.39 -6.03 18.81
N SER A 123 2.59 -5.45 18.90
CA SER A 123 3.30 -5.20 20.16
C SER A 123 3.74 -3.73 20.25
N SER A 124 3.83 -3.21 21.48
CA SER A 124 4.24 -1.84 21.76
C SER A 124 5.38 -1.84 22.77
N ILE A 125 6.38 -1.02 22.56
CA ILE A 125 7.55 -0.87 23.43
C ILE A 125 7.77 0.62 23.69
N LYS A 126 8.07 0.97 24.94
CA LYS A 126 8.45 2.32 25.37
C LYS A 126 9.90 2.31 25.79
N GLU A 127 10.71 3.14 25.15
CA GLU A 127 12.11 3.36 25.50
C GLU A 127 12.31 4.80 25.98
N GLU A 128 13.06 4.99 27.06
CA GLU A 128 13.42 6.31 27.57
C GLU A 128 14.93 6.52 27.50
N TYR A 129 15.34 7.61 26.84
CA TYR A 129 16.73 8.02 26.71
C TYR A 129 16.96 9.30 27.51
N ASP A 130 17.88 9.25 28.47
CA ASP A 130 18.29 10.42 29.23
C ASP A 130 19.30 11.25 28.40
N ARG A 131 18.96 12.51 28.13
CA ARG A 131 19.86 13.50 27.50
C ARG A 131 20.01 14.75 28.37
N GLY A 132 20.18 14.55 29.68
CA GLY A 132 20.48 15.64 30.63
C GLY A 132 19.22 16.38 31.06
N SER A 133 19.00 17.61 30.57
CA SER A 133 17.81 18.41 30.92
C SER A 133 16.56 18.08 30.10
N LYS A 134 16.71 17.24 29.07
CA LYS A 134 15.64 16.72 28.21
C LYS A 134 15.74 15.21 28.18
N ASN A 135 14.65 14.52 28.52
CA ASN A 135 14.56 13.08 28.29
C ASN A 135 13.75 12.85 27.02
N GLU A 136 14.25 11.97 26.17
CA GLU A 136 13.55 11.57 24.95
C GLU A 136 12.83 10.25 25.22
N VAL A 137 11.52 10.25 25.00
CA VAL A 137 10.68 9.06 25.09
C VAL A 137 10.37 8.60 23.67
N LEU A 138 10.71 7.36 23.38
CA LEU A 138 10.48 6.71 22.10
C LEU A 138 9.40 5.64 22.26
N TYR A 139 8.34 5.80 21.49
CA TYR A 139 7.26 4.83 21.36
C TYR A 139 7.47 4.03 20.08
N ILE A 140 7.60 2.72 20.22
CA ILE A 140 7.82 1.79 19.12
C ILE A 140 6.63 0.83 19.06
N VAL A 141 5.93 0.81 17.93
CA VAL A 141 4.91 -0.19 17.65
C VAL A 141 5.46 -1.15 16.60
N ARG A 142 5.43 -2.44 16.91
CA ARG A 142 5.82 -3.51 15.98
C ARG A 142 4.58 -4.29 15.57
N ILE A 143 4.52 -4.60 14.29
CA ILE A 143 3.45 -5.38 13.68
C ILE A 143 4.11 -6.54 12.95
N ASP A 144 3.92 -7.73 13.50
CA ASP A 144 4.27 -8.98 12.83
C ASP A 144 3.04 -9.41 12.04
N TYR A 145 3.14 -9.54 10.72
CA TYR A 145 2.01 -9.88 9.88
C TYR A 145 2.31 -11.04 8.95
N GLN A 146 1.25 -11.75 8.58
CA GLN A 146 1.28 -12.81 7.57
C GLN A 146 0.04 -12.73 6.68
N ILE A 147 0.21 -13.06 5.40
CA ILE A 147 -0.86 -13.27 4.44
C ILE A 147 -1.02 -14.77 4.23
N THR A 148 -2.22 -15.27 4.48
CA THR A 148 -2.59 -16.67 4.30
C THR A 148 -3.61 -16.79 3.18
N ASP A 149 -3.42 -17.73 2.26
CA ASP A 149 -4.46 -18.16 1.33
C ASP A 149 -5.51 -19.00 2.07
N PHE A 150 -6.78 -18.62 2.01
CA PHE A 150 -7.84 -19.38 2.71
C PHE A 150 -8.28 -20.65 1.99
N GLU A 151 -7.94 -20.81 0.71
CA GLU A 151 -8.25 -22.04 -0.04
C GLU A 151 -7.23 -23.14 0.26
N THR A 152 -5.95 -22.77 0.37
CA THR A 152 -4.85 -23.74 0.53
C THR A 152 -4.24 -23.77 1.94
N ASP A 153 -4.61 -22.83 2.80
CA ASP A 153 -3.97 -22.58 4.11
C ASP A 153 -2.47 -22.25 4.02
N GLU A 154 -1.97 -21.88 2.84
CA GLU A 154 -0.56 -21.52 2.63
C GLU A 154 -0.26 -20.09 3.11
N ILE A 155 0.85 -19.94 3.85
CA ILE A 155 1.39 -18.61 4.17
C ILE A 155 2.16 -18.11 2.94
N ILE A 156 1.58 -17.17 2.23
CA ILE A 156 2.16 -16.55 1.03
C ILE A 156 3.31 -15.63 1.41
N GLU A 157 3.14 -14.93 2.53
CA GLU A 157 4.03 -13.86 2.94
C GLU A 157 3.97 -13.70 4.45
N ALA A 158 5.12 -13.51 5.09
CA ALA A 158 5.21 -13.15 6.50
C ALA A 158 6.39 -12.21 6.70
N ASP A 159 6.17 -11.09 7.39
CA ASP A 159 7.18 -10.07 7.63
C ASP A 159 6.80 -9.24 8.86
N MET A 160 7.70 -8.36 9.28
CA MET A 160 7.50 -7.43 10.38
C MET A 160 7.62 -5.97 9.90
N ALA A 161 6.90 -5.08 10.58
CA ALA A 161 6.98 -3.65 10.37
C ALA A 161 7.09 -2.92 11.71
N GLU A 162 7.93 -1.89 11.76
CA GLU A 162 8.08 -1.03 12.93
C GLU A 162 7.65 0.41 12.60
N GLY A 163 6.96 1.04 13.53
CA GLY A 163 6.63 2.45 13.50
C GLY A 163 7.09 3.13 14.78
N ARG A 164 7.64 4.35 14.65
CA ARG A 164 8.28 5.06 15.76
C ARG A 164 7.72 6.47 15.94
N ALA A 165 7.39 6.84 17.16
CA ALA A 165 7.02 8.20 17.56
C ALA A 165 7.93 8.70 18.69
N LYS A 166 8.48 9.90 18.53
CA LYS A 166 9.40 10.51 19.48
C LYS A 166 8.71 11.66 20.20
N ARG A 167 8.90 11.73 21.52
CA ARG A 167 8.38 12.78 22.40
C ARG A 167 9.47 13.22 23.36
N SER A 168 9.40 14.46 23.83
CA SER A 168 10.39 15.03 24.76
C SER A 168 9.70 15.40 26.07
N ILE A 169 10.30 15.00 27.18
CA ILE A 169 9.87 15.38 28.53
C ILE A 169 10.98 16.14 29.23
N PHE A 170 10.60 17.12 30.05
CA PHE A 170 11.53 17.87 30.88
C PHE A 170 11.40 17.38 32.33
N ARG A 171 12.47 16.81 32.86
CA ARG A 171 12.56 16.39 34.27
C ARG A 171 13.51 17.29 35.03
N LEU A 172 13.16 17.60 36.27
CA LEU A 172 14.11 18.14 37.24
C LEU A 172 15.11 17.04 37.65
N PRO A 173 16.29 17.42 38.17
CA PRO A 173 17.21 16.49 38.84
C PRO A 173 16.57 15.71 40.01
N SER A 174 15.45 16.20 40.56
CA SER A 174 14.65 15.52 41.58
C SER A 174 13.76 14.38 41.03
N GLY A 175 13.80 14.11 39.72
CA GLY A 175 12.95 13.12 39.05
C GLY A 175 11.52 13.61 38.76
N LYS A 176 11.14 14.79 39.27
CA LYS A 176 9.81 15.37 39.04
C LYS A 176 9.71 15.92 37.61
N VAL A 177 8.73 15.43 36.85
CA VAL A 177 8.35 15.98 35.53
C VAL A 177 7.72 17.35 35.76
N ILE A 178 8.31 18.38 35.17
CA ILE A 178 7.93 19.80 35.37
C ILE A 178 7.28 20.41 34.13
N GLY A 179 7.36 19.72 32.99
CA GLY A 179 6.75 20.17 31.74
C GLY A 179 7.03 19.21 30.61
N GLY A 180 6.23 19.32 29.55
CA GLY A 180 6.24 18.42 28.41
C GLY A 180 5.05 17.46 28.42
N PHE A 181 5.28 16.31 27.83
CA PHE A 181 4.30 15.28 27.48
C PHE A 181 3.43 14.78 28.65
N SER A 182 2.11 14.76 28.46
CA SER A 182 1.09 14.27 29.41
C SER A 182 0.55 12.87 29.05
N ASP A 183 -0.22 12.24 29.94
CA ASP A 183 -0.81 10.90 29.71
C ASP A 183 -1.77 10.86 28.49
N SER A 184 -2.48 11.95 28.19
CA SER A 184 -3.29 12.04 26.97
C SER A 184 -2.43 12.05 25.71
N ASP A 185 -1.26 12.68 25.79
CA ASP A 185 -0.31 12.75 24.68
C ASP A 185 0.35 11.39 24.44
N GLU A 186 0.52 10.56 25.49
CA GLU A 186 1.03 9.18 25.42
C GLU A 186 0.18 8.29 24.52
N SER A 187 -1.15 8.36 24.68
CA SER A 187 -2.08 7.66 23.80
C SER A 187 -1.94 8.13 22.35
N GLU A 188 -1.69 9.42 22.12
CA GLU A 188 -1.49 9.97 20.79
C GLU A 188 -0.16 9.54 20.16
N ALA A 189 0.94 9.50 20.92
CA ALA A 189 2.22 9.03 20.40
C ALA A 189 2.20 7.54 20.05
N VAL A 190 1.51 6.71 20.84
CA VAL A 190 1.30 5.29 20.51
C VAL A 190 0.47 5.16 19.23
N LYS A 191 -0.59 5.95 19.06
CA LYS A 191 -1.37 5.98 17.80
C LYS A 191 -0.50 6.41 16.62
N GLN A 192 0.33 7.43 16.78
CA GLN A 192 1.24 7.90 15.74
C GLN A 192 2.26 6.82 15.35
N ALA A 193 2.86 6.15 16.34
CA ALA A 193 3.77 5.04 16.11
C ALA A 193 3.06 3.87 15.40
N ALA A 194 1.84 3.54 15.81
CA ALA A 194 1.03 2.53 15.15
C ALA A 194 0.74 2.91 13.70
N ILE A 195 0.25 4.11 13.42
CA ILE A 195 -0.01 4.59 12.05
C ILE A 195 1.24 4.50 11.19
N ASN A 196 2.40 4.90 11.70
CA ASN A 196 3.66 4.76 10.98
C ASN A 196 4.01 3.29 10.68
N ALA A 197 3.78 2.36 11.61
CA ALA A 197 3.97 0.93 11.37
C ALA A 197 3.01 0.43 10.28
N LEU A 198 1.74 0.84 10.34
CA LEU A 198 0.72 0.48 9.36
C LEU A 198 1.05 1.01 7.96
N LYS A 199 1.58 2.23 7.84
CA LYS A 199 2.08 2.78 6.56
C LYS A 199 3.15 1.88 5.95
N VAL A 200 4.09 1.38 6.77
CA VAL A 200 5.14 0.44 6.34
C VAL A 200 4.54 -0.88 5.88
N VAL A 201 3.64 -1.50 6.66
CA VAL A 201 2.95 -2.74 6.26
C VAL A 201 2.25 -2.55 4.92
N ALA A 202 1.45 -1.51 4.81
CA ALA A 202 0.66 -1.21 3.63
C ALA A 202 1.57 -0.99 2.39
N ASN A 203 2.67 -0.25 2.53
CA ASN A 203 3.64 -0.04 1.46
C ASN A 203 4.38 -1.33 1.06
N LYS A 204 4.81 -2.15 2.03
CA LYS A 204 5.44 -3.45 1.77
C LYS A 204 4.50 -4.38 1.00
N LEU A 205 3.26 -4.53 1.46
CA LEU A 205 2.25 -5.38 0.81
C LEU A 205 1.94 -4.90 -0.61
N GLY A 206 1.76 -3.60 -0.77
CA GLY A 206 1.50 -3.00 -2.07
C GLY A 206 2.64 -3.21 -3.08
N ASN A 207 3.89 -3.13 -2.62
CA ASN A 207 5.07 -3.34 -3.47
C ASN A 207 5.35 -4.82 -3.78
N LYS A 208 5.04 -5.73 -2.84
CA LYS A 208 5.18 -7.18 -3.06
C LYS A 208 4.11 -7.76 -3.98
N LEU A 209 2.96 -7.12 -4.07
CA LEU A 209 1.85 -7.53 -4.93
C LEU A 209 1.55 -6.42 -5.94
N PRO A 210 2.46 -6.17 -6.90
CA PRO A 210 2.31 -5.07 -7.82
C PRO A 210 1.03 -5.22 -8.64
N ILE A 211 0.42 -4.09 -9.00
CA ILE A 211 -0.75 -4.07 -9.88
C ILE A 211 -0.31 -3.93 -11.33
N GLY A 212 -1.04 -4.56 -12.24
CA GLY A 212 -0.82 -4.34 -13.66
C GLY A 212 -2.10 -4.28 -14.47
N CYS A 213 -1.92 -4.04 -15.76
CA CYS A 213 -2.99 -3.90 -16.74
C CYS A 213 -2.49 -4.30 -18.13
N GLN A 214 -3.43 -4.63 -19.02
CA GLN A 214 -3.10 -4.89 -20.41
C GLN A 214 -3.05 -3.56 -21.17
N VAL A 215 -1.93 -3.32 -21.86
CA VAL A 215 -1.74 -2.11 -22.66
C VAL A 215 -2.58 -2.23 -23.92
N THR A 216 -3.56 -1.34 -24.06
CA THR A 216 -4.53 -1.33 -25.18
C THR A 216 -4.06 -0.53 -26.40
N GLY A 217 -2.97 0.24 -26.25
CA GLY A 217 -2.44 1.09 -27.30
C GLY A 217 -1.27 1.95 -26.82
N ILE A 218 -0.30 2.15 -27.71
CA ILE A 218 0.80 3.10 -27.55
C ILE A 218 0.76 4.06 -28.75
N ARG A 219 0.76 5.37 -28.49
CA ARG A 219 0.76 6.43 -29.50
C ARG A 219 1.78 7.50 -29.14
N GLY A 220 2.87 7.56 -29.91
CA GLY A 220 4.02 8.40 -29.57
C GLY A 220 4.55 8.01 -28.19
N ASN A 221 4.64 8.98 -27.27
CA ASN A 221 5.06 8.74 -25.89
C ASN A 221 3.89 8.52 -24.93
N ARG A 222 2.67 8.26 -25.42
CA ARG A 222 1.51 7.97 -24.56
C ARG A 222 1.09 6.53 -24.68
N PHE A 223 0.62 5.96 -23.59
CA PHE A 223 0.02 4.63 -23.57
C PHE A 223 -1.34 4.67 -22.88
N GLY A 224 -2.17 3.66 -23.16
CA GLY A 224 -3.42 3.43 -22.44
C GLY A 224 -3.56 1.98 -22.04
N CYS A 225 -4.17 1.70 -20.90
CA CYS A 225 -4.48 0.34 -20.45
C CYS A 225 -5.90 0.19 -19.90
N ASP A 226 -6.34 -1.07 -19.82
CA ASP A 226 -7.71 -1.50 -19.58
C ASP A 226 -8.13 -1.53 -18.09
N ARG A 227 -7.28 -1.01 -17.19
CA ARG A 227 -7.54 -0.91 -15.75
C ARG A 227 -7.34 0.52 -15.29
N GLY A 228 -8.10 0.93 -14.30
CA GLY A 228 -8.05 2.24 -13.66
C GLY A 228 -8.09 2.14 -12.14
N TYR A 229 -8.61 3.20 -11.55
CA TYR A 229 -8.67 3.41 -10.12
C TYR A 229 -9.51 2.35 -9.40
N GLU A 230 -10.63 1.95 -10.00
CA GLU A 230 -11.53 0.97 -9.40
C GLU A 230 -10.96 -0.45 -9.40
N GLU A 231 -10.00 -0.72 -10.27
CA GLU A 231 -9.26 -1.98 -10.39
C GLU A 231 -7.96 -1.98 -9.59
N GLY A 232 -7.65 -0.88 -8.89
CA GLY A 232 -6.62 -0.79 -7.87
C GLY A 232 -5.40 0.05 -8.24
N PHE A 233 -5.40 0.72 -9.41
CA PHE A 233 -4.38 1.72 -9.69
C PHE A 233 -4.60 2.91 -8.77
N MET A 234 -3.54 3.43 -8.16
CA MET A 234 -3.65 4.57 -7.26
C MET A 234 -2.85 5.74 -7.82
N GLY A 235 -3.39 6.95 -7.71
CA GLY A 235 -2.67 8.21 -7.96
C GLY A 235 -1.85 8.22 -9.25
N LYS A 236 -0.87 9.11 -9.33
CA LYS A 236 0.17 8.99 -10.35
C LYS A 236 1.20 7.98 -9.86
N GLN A 237 1.54 7.00 -10.68
CA GLN A 237 2.51 5.97 -10.30
C GLN A 237 3.37 5.50 -11.47
N MET A 238 4.58 5.07 -11.16
CA MET A 238 5.52 4.56 -12.15
C MET A 238 5.21 3.10 -12.48
N VAL A 239 5.22 2.78 -13.77
CA VAL A 239 4.99 1.42 -14.29
C VAL A 239 6.08 1.02 -15.27
N THR A 240 6.38 -0.27 -15.32
CA THR A 240 7.17 -0.88 -16.39
C THR A 240 6.21 -1.49 -17.40
N ILE A 241 6.37 -1.13 -18.67
CA ILE A 241 5.72 -1.76 -19.81
C ILE A 241 6.61 -2.89 -20.28
N TYR A 242 6.02 -4.07 -20.48
CA TYR A 242 6.70 -5.26 -20.96
C TYR A 242 5.83 -6.04 -21.93
N ILE A 243 6.44 -6.94 -22.69
CA ILE A 243 5.75 -7.89 -23.56
C ILE A 243 6.00 -9.30 -23.04
N ASP A 244 4.96 -10.13 -23.05
CA ASP A 244 5.09 -11.58 -22.89
C ASP A 244 5.27 -12.18 -24.28
N ASP A 245 6.45 -12.73 -24.56
CA ASP A 245 6.75 -13.44 -25.79
C ASP A 245 7.05 -14.90 -25.47
N ASN A 246 6.04 -15.75 -25.66
CA ASN A 246 6.13 -17.20 -25.44
C ASN A 246 6.62 -17.58 -24.03
N GLY A 247 6.20 -16.85 -23.00
CA GLY A 247 6.60 -17.08 -21.61
C GLY A 247 7.92 -16.40 -21.21
N ILE A 248 8.47 -15.56 -22.09
CA ILE A 248 9.60 -14.68 -21.79
C ILE A 248 9.08 -13.26 -21.66
N ASP A 249 9.13 -12.72 -20.44
CA ASP A 249 8.71 -11.35 -20.17
C ASP A 249 9.87 -10.37 -20.41
N LEU A 250 9.73 -9.52 -21.43
CA LEU A 250 10.77 -8.58 -21.84
C LEU A 250 10.39 -7.15 -21.46
N PRO A 251 11.14 -6.49 -20.55
CA PRO A 251 10.87 -5.10 -20.18
C PRO A 251 11.21 -4.14 -21.34
N LEU A 252 10.25 -3.30 -21.72
CA LEU A 252 10.35 -2.43 -22.90
C LEU A 252 10.51 -0.96 -22.54
N ALA A 253 9.82 -0.48 -21.51
CA ALA A 253 9.82 0.94 -21.15
C ALA A 253 9.39 1.19 -19.70
N VAL A 254 9.79 2.32 -19.14
CA VAL A 254 9.22 2.89 -17.92
C VAL A 254 8.31 4.06 -18.28
N ALA A 255 7.15 4.12 -17.63
CA ALA A 255 6.13 5.12 -17.88
C ALA A 255 5.49 5.62 -16.58
N GLU A 256 4.95 6.84 -16.61
CA GLU A 256 4.10 7.38 -15.55
C GLU A 256 2.63 7.14 -15.93
N ALA A 257 1.93 6.37 -15.10
CA ALA A 257 0.51 6.08 -15.22
C ALA A 257 -0.33 7.14 -14.49
N SER A 258 -1.44 7.55 -15.13
CA SER A 258 -2.48 8.42 -14.58
C SER A 258 -3.84 7.73 -14.74
N PRO A 259 -4.34 7.04 -13.70
CA PRO A 259 -5.56 6.26 -13.73
C PRO A 259 -6.81 7.16 -13.74
N GLY A 260 -7.72 6.88 -14.67
CA GLY A 260 -9.14 7.25 -14.56
C GLY A 260 -9.94 6.13 -13.86
N ALA A 261 -11.27 6.19 -13.86
CA ALA A 261 -12.10 5.23 -13.13
C ALA A 261 -11.84 3.76 -13.52
N HIS A 262 -11.92 3.45 -14.82
CA HIS A 262 -11.77 2.09 -15.35
C HIS A 262 -10.66 1.93 -16.40
N LYS A 263 -9.98 3.02 -16.74
CA LYS A 263 -8.93 3.06 -17.76
C LYS A 263 -7.82 3.95 -17.27
N THR A 264 -6.60 3.56 -17.57
CA THR A 264 -5.42 4.35 -17.26
C THR A 264 -4.81 4.86 -18.54
N SER A 265 -4.38 6.11 -18.50
CA SER A 265 -3.57 6.71 -19.56
C SER A 265 -2.27 7.16 -18.94
N GLY A 266 -1.19 7.20 -19.72
CA GLY A 266 0.09 7.61 -19.17
C GLY A 266 1.08 8.05 -20.22
N LYS A 267 2.27 8.40 -19.75
CA LYS A 267 3.38 8.88 -20.59
C LYS A 267 4.62 8.03 -20.36
N ILE A 268 5.19 7.52 -21.44
CA ILE A 268 6.48 6.84 -21.44
C ILE A 268 7.57 7.87 -21.13
N ILE A 269 8.36 7.57 -20.11
CA ILE A 269 9.46 8.41 -19.61
C ILE A 269 10.76 7.97 -20.25
N ALA A 270 11.04 6.67 -20.24
CA ALA A 270 12.25 6.10 -20.82
C ALA A 270 11.93 4.76 -21.49
N TRP A 271 12.56 4.51 -22.63
CA TRP A 271 12.57 3.20 -23.25
C TRP A 271 13.78 2.41 -22.76
N ASN A 272 13.65 1.08 -22.75
CA ASN A 272 14.76 0.20 -22.43
C ASN A 272 15.88 0.43 -23.45
N ASN A 273 17.10 0.61 -22.94
CA ASN A 273 18.31 0.84 -23.71
C ASN A 273 19.33 -0.29 -23.53
N ASP A 274 18.85 -1.46 -23.12
CA ASP A 274 19.63 -2.69 -23.10
C ASP A 274 20.21 -3.00 -24.50
N LYS A 275 21.33 -3.71 -24.51
CA LYS A 275 22.08 -4.09 -25.71
C LYS A 275 21.44 -5.24 -26.48
N ASP A 276 20.36 -5.81 -25.95
CA ASP A 276 19.60 -6.86 -26.63
C ASP A 276 18.93 -6.30 -27.90
N GLU A 277 19.42 -6.74 -29.06
CA GLU A 277 18.90 -6.33 -30.37
C GLU A 277 17.43 -6.71 -30.56
N TYR A 278 16.96 -7.79 -29.92
CA TYR A 278 15.57 -8.22 -30.00
C TYR A 278 14.63 -7.25 -29.31
N VAL A 279 14.98 -6.82 -28.08
CA VAL A 279 14.23 -5.80 -27.34
C VAL A 279 14.19 -4.49 -28.12
N GLN A 280 15.32 -4.09 -28.71
CA GLN A 280 15.38 -2.88 -29.53
C GLN A 280 14.52 -2.99 -30.81
N ASP A 281 14.45 -4.17 -31.43
CA ASP A 281 13.60 -4.39 -32.59
C ASP A 281 12.11 -4.26 -32.25
N ILE A 282 11.66 -4.89 -31.15
CA ILE A 282 10.28 -4.76 -30.66
C ILE A 282 9.93 -3.29 -30.38
N ILE A 283 10.84 -2.55 -29.74
CA ILE A 283 10.64 -1.11 -29.48
C ILE A 283 10.47 -0.33 -30.79
N ARG A 284 11.24 -0.65 -31.85
CA ARG A 284 11.07 -0.03 -33.18
C ARG A 284 9.71 -0.35 -33.78
N GLN A 285 9.27 -1.60 -33.70
CA GLN A 285 7.96 -2.03 -34.22
C GLN A 285 6.80 -1.34 -33.50
N ILE A 286 6.86 -1.22 -32.18
CA ILE A 286 5.86 -0.49 -31.37
C ILE A 286 5.76 0.97 -31.81
N ARG A 287 6.90 1.62 -32.04
CA ARG A 287 6.93 3.03 -32.47
C ARG A 287 6.39 3.22 -33.89
N ALA A 288 6.59 2.24 -34.77
CA ALA A 288 6.12 2.28 -36.14
C ALA A 288 4.62 1.95 -36.28
N ASN A 289 4.07 1.08 -35.41
CA ASN A 289 2.71 0.58 -35.49
C ASN A 289 1.88 0.93 -34.24
N PRO A 290 1.00 1.96 -34.30
CA PRO A 290 0.11 2.33 -33.20
C PRO A 290 -0.86 1.23 -32.72
N SER A 291 -1.09 0.21 -33.55
CA SER A 291 -1.96 -0.93 -33.24
C SER A 291 -1.20 -2.13 -32.65
N PHE A 292 0.13 -2.06 -32.54
CA PHE A 292 0.98 -3.17 -32.09
C PHE A 292 0.50 -3.74 -30.75
N ALA A 293 0.20 -2.89 -29.78
CA ALA A 293 -0.24 -3.30 -28.45
C ALA A 293 -1.61 -4.02 -28.42
N ARG A 294 -2.43 -3.90 -29.48
CA ARG A 294 -3.68 -4.68 -29.60
C ARG A 294 -3.48 -6.03 -30.24
N GLN A 295 -2.38 -6.20 -30.97
CA GLN A 295 -2.05 -7.40 -31.73
C GLN A 295 -1.11 -8.33 -30.95
N ASN A 296 -0.52 -7.83 -29.87
CA ASN A 296 0.47 -8.52 -29.05
C ASN A 296 0.15 -8.32 -27.57
N ASP A 297 0.61 -9.24 -26.73
CA ASP A 297 0.34 -9.24 -25.30
C ASP A 297 1.30 -8.30 -24.56
N LEU A 298 1.01 -7.00 -24.66
CA LEU A 298 1.69 -5.97 -23.88
C LEU A 298 0.99 -5.72 -22.56
N PHE A 299 1.78 -5.61 -21.51
CA PHE A 299 1.33 -5.36 -20.15
C PHE A 299 2.08 -4.19 -19.54
N ALA A 300 1.48 -3.57 -18.54
CA ALA A 300 2.12 -2.58 -17.70
C ALA A 300 1.94 -3.00 -16.24
N VAL A 301 3.01 -2.93 -15.44
CA VAL A 301 3.02 -3.30 -14.03
C VAL A 301 3.63 -2.20 -13.17
N SER A 302 3.04 -1.92 -12.02
CA SER A 302 3.51 -0.90 -11.07
C SER A 302 4.86 -1.26 -10.50
N LEU A 303 5.80 -0.31 -10.56
CA LEU A 303 7.16 -0.46 -10.02
C LEU A 303 7.22 -0.24 -8.51
N ALA A 304 6.37 0.65 -8.01
CA ALA A 304 6.14 0.88 -6.60
C ALA A 304 4.75 1.49 -6.40
N MET A 305 4.17 1.24 -5.23
CA MET A 305 2.91 1.85 -4.85
C MET A 305 3.13 3.32 -4.47
N PRO A 306 2.29 4.24 -4.97
CA PRO A 306 2.34 5.62 -4.56
C PRO A 306 1.86 5.76 -3.12
N THR A 307 2.34 6.78 -2.44
CA THR A 307 1.86 7.15 -1.12
C THR A 307 0.53 7.90 -1.22
N PRO A 308 -0.46 7.60 -0.37
CA PRO A 308 -1.63 8.44 -0.18
C PRO A 308 -1.23 9.89 0.14
N PRO A 309 -1.82 10.91 -0.49
CA PRO A 309 -1.52 12.32 -0.19
C PRO A 309 -1.68 12.65 1.29
N GLU A 310 -2.62 11.99 1.98
CA GLU A 310 -2.89 12.18 3.40
C GLU A 310 -1.74 11.71 4.30
N TRP A 311 -0.85 10.83 3.81
CA TRP A 311 0.32 10.40 4.57
C TRP A 311 1.35 11.50 4.72
N ASP A 312 1.40 12.44 3.77
CA ASP A 312 2.34 13.56 3.74
C ASP A 312 1.84 14.79 4.51
N SER A 313 0.52 14.91 4.72
CA SER A 313 -0.11 16.11 5.29
C SER A 313 -0.66 15.92 6.72
N ASN A 314 -1.24 14.77 7.05
CA ASN A 314 -2.04 14.63 8.28
C ASN A 314 -1.23 14.21 9.52
N TYR A 315 0.07 13.96 9.37
CA TYR A 315 0.89 13.30 10.39
C TYR A 315 2.25 13.99 10.62
N LYS A 316 2.43 15.19 10.05
CA LYS A 316 3.56 16.07 10.32
C LYS A 316 3.15 17.02 11.44
N ASP A 317 3.59 16.70 12.66
CA ASP A 317 3.68 17.67 13.75
C ASP A 317 4.91 18.56 13.52
#